data_AF-A0AAE7BF15-F1
#
_entry.id   AF-A0AAE7BF15-F1
#
_cell.length_a   1.000
_cell.length_b   1.000
_cell.length_c   1.000
_cell.angle_alpha   90.00
_cell.angle_beta   90.00
_cell.angle_gamma   90.00
#
_symmetry.space_group_name_H-M   'P 1'
#
loop_
_entity.id
_entity.type
_entity.pdbx_description
1 polymer ?
#
loop_
_entity_poly.entity_id
_entity_poly.type
_entity_poly.pdbx_seq_one_letter_code
_entity_poly.pdbx_strand_id
1 'polypeptide(L)' 'MKTFKYLLEVEIAIDEKNINEKYPNYKWNFDSIEQFADSLVLEESYEGDTDMSKDGLARWGYSITKKRTKIL' A
#
# COMPACT_ATOMS: atom_id res chain seq x y z
N MET A 1 5.81 10.27 -29.77
CA MET A 1 5.47 9.90 -28.37
C MET A 1 4.31 8.93 -28.41
N LYS A 2 4.39 7.78 -27.73
CA LYS A 2 3.28 6.82 -27.61
C LYS A 2 2.94 6.65 -26.14
N THR A 3 1.66 6.72 -25.82
CA THR A 3 1.11 6.58 -24.47
C THR A 3 0.11 5.44 -24.47
N PHE A 4 0.04 4.70 -23.38
CA PHE A 4 -0.94 3.64 -23.14
C PHE A 4 -1.39 3.72 -21.69
N LYS A 5 -2.60 3.24 -21.41
CA LYS A 5 -3.24 3.37 -20.09
C LYS A 5 -3.43 1.99 -19.45
N TYR A 6 -3.37 1.98 -18.12
CA TYR A 6 -3.67 0.81 -17.30
C TYR A 6 -4.79 1.13 -16.32
N LEU A 7 -5.57 0.11 -15.97
CA LEU A 7 -6.30 0.06 -14.72
C LEU A 7 -5.36 -0.51 -13.66
N LEU A 8 -5.29 0.12 -12.50
CA LEU A 8 -4.56 -0.38 -11.35
C LEU A 8 -5.57 -0.84 -10.30
N GLU A 9 -5.58 -2.14 -10.02
CA GLU A 9 -6.23 -2.72 -8.85
C GLU A 9 -5.18 -2.78 -7.73
N VAL A 10 -5.51 -2.23 -6.56
CA VAL A 10 -4.65 -2.28 -5.37
C VAL A 10 -5.37 -3.04 -4.27
N GLU A 11 -4.68 -4.01 -3.69
CA GLU A 11 -5.12 -4.77 -2.53
C GLU A 11 -4.11 -4.54 -1.40
N ILE A 12 -4.61 -4.20 -0.21
CA ILE A 12 -3.80 -4.00 0.98
C ILE A 12 -4.21 -5.08 2.00
N ALA A 13 -3.30 -6.00 2.28
CA ALA A 13 -3.46 -6.96 3.37
C ALA A 13 -2.86 -6.36 4.64
N ILE A 14 -3.56 -6.50 5.77
CA ILE A 14 -3.20 -5.90 7.06
C ILE A 14 -3.11 -6.99 8.12
N ASP A 15 -2.02 -6.99 8.89
CA ASP A 15 -1.87 -7.73 10.14
C ASP A 15 -2.00 -6.74 11.30
N GLU A 16 -3.22 -6.60 11.83
CA GLU A 16 -3.54 -5.61 12.86
C GLU A 16 -2.67 -5.76 14.10
N LYS A 17 -2.36 -7.00 14.51
CA LYS A 17 -1.52 -7.24 15.69
C LYS A 17 -0.14 -6.66 15.46
N ASN A 18 0.47 -6.98 14.31
CA ASN A 18 1.80 -6.51 13.97
C ASN A 18 1.84 -4.99 13.78
N ILE A 19 0.80 -4.39 13.21
CA ILE A 19 0.68 -2.91 13.11
C ILE A 19 0.60 -2.26 14.49
N ASN A 20 -0.24 -2.77 15.39
CA ASN A 20 -0.37 -2.22 16.74
C ASN A 20 0.95 -2.36 17.54
N GLU A 21 1.73 -3.42 17.30
CA GLU A 21 3.05 -3.61 17.92
C GLU A 21 4.13 -2.68 17.34
N LYS A 22 4.18 -2.51 16.01
CA LYS A 22 5.22 -1.72 15.32
C LYS A 22 4.93 -0.22 15.29
N TYR A 23 3.66 0.17 15.20
CA TYR A 23 3.22 1.55 15.05
C TYR A 23 2.21 1.92 16.15
N PRO A 24 2.54 1.80 17.45
CA PRO A 24 1.56 2.01 18.53
C PRO A 24 0.91 3.41 18.52
N ASN A 25 1.53 4.38 17.84
CA ASN A 25 1.09 5.76 17.79
C ASN A 25 0.38 6.14 16.47
N TYR A 26 0.06 5.21 15.57
CA TYR A 26 -0.62 5.57 14.30
C TYR A 26 -1.95 6.30 14.57
N LYS A 27 -2.62 6.00 15.70
CA LYS A 27 -3.87 6.62 16.13
C LYS A 27 -3.79 8.13 16.44
N TRP A 28 -2.60 8.72 16.45
CA TRP A 28 -2.45 10.17 16.56
C TRP A 28 -2.82 10.90 15.26
N ASN A 29 -2.64 10.22 14.12
CA ASN A 29 -2.83 10.80 12.80
C ASN A 29 -3.94 10.11 11.99
N PHE A 30 -4.38 8.92 12.41
CA PHE A 30 -5.33 8.09 11.66
C PHE A 30 -6.40 7.51 12.58
N ASP A 31 -7.65 7.53 12.12
CA ASP A 31 -8.79 7.04 12.91
C ASP A 31 -8.90 5.50 12.89
N SER A 32 -8.27 4.85 11.91
CA SER A 32 -8.30 3.39 11.75
C SER A 32 -7.00 2.84 11.17
N ILE A 33 -6.82 1.51 11.28
CA ILE A 33 -5.67 0.82 10.70
C ILE A 33 -5.74 0.87 9.18
N GLU A 34 -6.94 0.81 8.60
CA GLU A 34 -7.18 0.92 7.17
C GLU A 34 -6.76 2.29 6.65
N GLN A 35 -7.11 3.38 7.33
CA GLN A 35 -6.63 4.72 6.95
C GLN A 35 -5.11 4.83 7.03
N PHE A 36 -4.51 4.26 8.10
CA PHE A 36 -3.06 4.22 8.21
C PHE A 36 -2.44 3.43 7.05
N ALA A 37 -2.93 2.24 6.75
CA ALA A 37 -2.41 1.38 5.70
C ALA A 37 -2.62 1.96 4.30
N ASP A 38 -3.75 2.62 4.06
CA ASP A 38 -4.07 3.32 2.81
C ASP A 38 -3.13 4.51 2.58
N SER A 39 -2.77 5.25 3.63
CA SER A 39 -1.80 6.35 3.54
C SER A 39 -0.39 5.92 3.07
N LEU A 40 -0.11 4.61 3.14
CA LEU A 40 1.16 4.01 2.68
C LEU A 40 1.10 3.64 1.19
N VAL A 41 -0.08 3.71 0.56
CA VAL A 41 -0.27 3.63 -0.88
C VAL A 41 -0.36 5.05 -1.43
N LEU A 42 0.69 5.49 -2.12
CA LEU A 42 0.68 6.79 -2.78
C LEU A 42 -0.41 6.86 -3.87
N GLU A 43 -1.29 7.87 -3.80
CA GLU A 43 -2.31 8.14 -4.82
C GLU A 43 -1.70 8.42 -6.20
N GLU A 44 -0.55 9.13 -6.21
CA GLU A 44 0.27 9.38 -7.39
C GLU A 44 1.64 8.74 -7.19
N SER A 45 2.03 7.83 -8.09
CA SER A 45 3.38 7.28 -8.13
C SER A 45 4.18 7.98 -9.22
N TYR A 46 5.28 8.63 -8.85
CA TYR A 46 6.23 9.21 -9.80
C TYR A 46 7.31 8.16 -10.13
N GLU A 47 8.14 8.41 -11.15
CA GLU A 47 9.15 7.45 -11.63
C GLU A 47 10.00 6.89 -10.46
N GLY A 48 9.80 5.62 -10.10
CA GLY A 48 10.63 4.92 -9.10
C GLY A 48 9.91 4.26 -7.93
N ASP A 49 8.61 4.47 -7.73
CA ASP A 49 7.89 3.85 -6.61
C ASP A 49 7.58 2.37 -6.86
N THR A 50 8.56 1.52 -6.59
CA THR A 50 8.46 0.05 -6.69
C THR A 50 8.52 -0.62 -5.33
N ASP A 51 7.91 -0.04 -4.29
CA ASP A 51 7.83 -0.71 -2.99
C ASP A 51 6.79 -1.85 -3.04
N MET A 52 7.23 -2.96 -3.64
CA MET A 52 6.54 -4.24 -3.65
C MET A 52 7.32 -5.19 -2.74
N SER A 53 6.99 -5.24 -1.45
CA SER A 53 7.62 -6.18 -0.54
C SER A 53 6.82 -7.46 -0.44
N LYS A 54 7.34 -8.56 -1.00
CA LYS A 54 6.80 -9.93 -0.86
C LYS A 54 6.62 -10.36 0.61
N ASP A 55 7.38 -9.74 1.52
CA ASP A 55 7.37 -10.02 2.97
C ASP A 55 6.74 -8.87 3.79
N GLY A 56 5.92 -8.02 3.17
CA GLY A 56 5.43 -6.79 3.80
C GLY A 56 4.73 -7.04 5.14
N LEU A 57 3.87 -8.06 5.20
CA LEU A 57 3.15 -8.39 6.43
C LEU A 57 4.09 -8.65 7.62
N ALA A 58 5.17 -9.41 7.42
CA ALA A 58 6.11 -9.69 8.50
C ALA A 58 6.95 -8.47 8.87
N ARG A 59 7.40 -7.69 7.88
CA ARG A 59 8.32 -6.56 8.09
C ARG A 59 7.62 -5.32 8.62
N TRP A 60 6.43 -5.05 8.10
CA TRP A 60 5.70 -3.79 8.24
C TRP A 60 4.27 -3.96 8.76
N GLY A 61 3.77 -5.19 8.93
CA GLY A 61 2.39 -5.41 9.35
C GLY A 61 1.37 -5.16 8.23
N TYR A 62 1.80 -4.82 7.02
CA TYR A 62 0.93 -4.67 5.84
C TYR A 62 1.64 -5.15 4.58
N SER A 63 0.89 -5.59 3.58
CA SER A 63 1.42 -5.93 2.25
C SER A 63 0.52 -5.35 1.17
N ILE A 64 1.13 -4.67 0.20
CA ILE A 64 0.43 -4.05 -0.91
C ILE A 64 0.65 -4.90 -2.16
N THR A 65 -0.45 -5.35 -2.76
CA THR A 65 -0.45 -6.05 -4.05
C THR A 65 -1.05 -5.12 -5.10
N LYS A 66 -0.30 -4.86 -6.16
CA LYS A 66 -0.74 -4.05 -7.30
C LYS A 66 -0.93 -4.97 -8.52
N LYS A 67 -2.13 -4.99 -9.07
CA LYS A 67 -2.45 -5.71 -10.31
C LYS A 67 -2.78 -4.70 -11.39
N ARG A 68 -2.02 -4.74 -12.48
CA ARG A 68 -2.22 -3.86 -13.64
C ARG A 68 -2.91 -4.60 -14.77
N THR A 69 -3.96 -3.99 -15.32
CA THR A 69 -4.67 -4.48 -16.49
C THR A 69 -4.53 -3.44 -17.59
N LYS A 70 -3.92 -3.81 -18.73
CA LYS A 70 -3.75 -2.88 -19.85
C LYS A 70 -5.12 -2.59 -20.46
N ILE A 71 -5.50 -1.32 -20.54
CA ILE A 71 -6.79 -0.94 -21.12
C ILE A 71 -6.62 -0.76 -22.63
N LEU A 72 -5.62 0.01 -23.09
CA LEU A 72 -5.25 0.26 -24.50
C LEU A 72 -3.79 0.74 -24.58
#